data_AF-A0A5M4DBE3-F1
#
_entry.id   AF-A0A5M4DBE3-F1
#
_cell.length_a   1.000
_cell.length_b   1.000
_cell.length_c   1.000
_cell.angle_alpha   90.00
_cell.angle_beta   90.00
_cell.angle_gamma   90.00
#
_symmetry.space_group_name_H-M   'P 1'
#
loop_
_entity.id
_entity.type
_entity.pdbx_description
1 polymer ?
#
loop_
_entity_poly.entity_id
_entity_poly.type
_entity_poly.pdbx_seq_one_letter_code
_entity_poly.pdbx_strand_id
1 'polypeptide(L)'
;MRSEQHPPKEVAFVKTALLMLDRSRLEAIDKELPHPLLLRDVLKDTGVQHATVFPLKHVRTSMGTNYQAVRHIVRDSMKVDQSGAFYDTLKWLAYRQWQAGSAANSPGFQCPHCREEITQGLAHNSDAGPCPHCNAEVFLSDVWGFHLDMEEDSAQESLAPFANIYYAGFLHDGEKEVVEAASVLSIARGSGFPTPSELGVMPMSFLNGMGEAASECRRFALDRMRAGDLVEASRILDAMEAVYEELITFDYSDAMTGGLRRTTDALRAVVERTRSDLTATTSQHELVEELKRTREALGK
;
A
#
# COMPACT_ATOMS: atom_id res chain seq x y z
N MET A 1 10.27 -8.27 1.26
CA MET A 1 11.12 -9.06 0.33
C MET A 1 12.39 -9.47 1.08
N ARG A 2 12.71 -10.77 1.13
CA ARG A 2 13.79 -11.37 1.94
C ARG A 2 14.80 -12.06 1.02
N SER A 3 16.10 -11.85 1.24
CA SER A 3 17.15 -12.52 0.45
C SER A 3 17.46 -13.92 0.97
N GLU A 4 17.81 -14.84 0.08
CA GLU A 4 18.24 -16.20 0.44
C GLU A 4 19.68 -16.30 1.01
N GLN A 5 20.48 -15.22 0.91
CA GLN A 5 21.84 -15.18 1.46
C GLN A 5 21.86 -15.12 3.00
N HIS A 6 22.94 -15.59 3.63
CA HIS A 6 23.10 -15.53 5.10
C HIS A 6 24.18 -14.51 5.53
N PRO A 7 23.86 -13.56 6.42
CA PRO A 7 22.55 -13.33 7.04
C PRO A 7 21.52 -12.74 6.04
N PRO A 8 20.22 -13.08 6.17
CA PRO A 8 19.18 -12.66 5.24
C PRO A 8 18.96 -11.15 5.30
N LYS A 9 18.95 -10.50 4.13
CA LYS A 9 18.61 -9.08 3.99
C LYS A 9 17.12 -8.94 3.73
N GLU A 10 16.47 -8.02 4.42
CA GLU A 10 15.03 -7.77 4.31
C GLU A 10 14.74 -6.32 3.96
N VAL A 11 13.83 -6.11 3.01
CA VAL A 11 13.28 -4.79 2.65
C VAL A 11 11.75 -4.86 2.65
N ALA A 12 11.10 -3.85 3.21
CA ALA A 12 9.65 -3.68 3.18
C ALA A 12 9.27 -2.70 2.08
N PHE A 13 8.18 -3.01 1.37
CA PHE A 13 7.46 -2.02 0.59
C PHE A 13 6.36 -1.48 1.50
N VAL A 14 6.32 -0.18 1.72
CA VAL A 14 5.29 0.46 2.54
C VAL A 14 4.52 1.39 1.62
N LYS A 15 3.23 1.11 1.49
CA LYS A 15 2.29 1.97 0.79
C LYS A 15 1.60 2.85 1.82
N THR A 16 1.90 4.14 1.85
CA THR A 16 1.23 5.09 2.76
C THR A 16 -0.02 5.63 2.09
N ALA A 17 -1.17 5.47 2.73
CA ALA A 17 -2.44 6.07 2.31
C ALA A 17 -2.76 7.28 3.19
N LEU A 18 -2.90 8.47 2.59
CA LEU A 18 -3.38 9.67 3.27
C LEU A 18 -4.88 9.79 3.09
N LEU A 19 -5.63 9.76 4.19
CA LEU A 19 -7.09 9.91 4.21
C LEU A 19 -7.46 11.40 4.23
N MET A 20 -8.05 11.89 3.14
CA MET A 20 -8.67 13.22 3.09
C MET A 20 -10.09 13.19 3.66
N LEU A 21 -10.23 13.51 4.94
CA LEU A 21 -11.54 13.61 5.60
C LEU A 21 -12.26 14.92 5.23
N ASP A 22 -13.37 14.82 4.50
CA ASP A 22 -14.26 15.95 4.22
C ASP A 22 -15.03 16.35 5.49
N ARG A 23 -14.73 17.54 6.00
CA ARG A 23 -15.34 18.09 7.21
C ARG A 23 -16.87 18.20 7.13
N SER A 24 -17.41 18.49 5.95
CA SER A 24 -18.87 18.60 5.76
C SER A 24 -19.57 17.25 5.94
N ARG A 25 -18.90 16.16 5.57
CA ARG A 25 -19.42 14.79 5.76
C ARG A 25 -19.29 14.31 7.20
N LEU A 26 -18.22 14.70 7.89
CA LEU A 26 -18.02 14.43 9.31
C LEU A 26 -19.03 15.15 10.21
N GLU A 27 -19.45 16.37 9.85
CA GLU A 27 -20.43 17.14 10.61
C GLU A 27 -21.84 16.52 10.58
N ALA A 28 -22.12 15.64 9.62
CA ALA A 28 -23.36 14.87 9.52
C ALA A 28 -23.38 13.61 10.42
N ILE A 29 -22.26 13.24 11.03
CA ILE A 29 -22.15 12.08 11.93
C ILE A 29 -22.36 12.54 13.37
N ASP A 30 -23.20 11.80 14.11
CA ASP A 30 -23.42 12.02 15.54
C ASP A 30 -22.08 11.94 16.30
N LYS A 31 -21.76 13.01 17.05
CA LYS A 31 -20.45 13.18 17.69
C LYS A 31 -20.30 12.41 19.01
N GLU A 32 -21.41 12.04 19.63
CA GLU A 32 -21.45 11.33 20.91
C GLU A 32 -21.63 9.82 20.69
N LEU A 33 -22.39 9.43 19.65
CA LEU A 33 -22.63 8.04 19.24
C LEU A 33 -22.48 7.86 17.72
N PRO A 34 -21.24 7.94 17.20
CA PRO A 34 -21.02 7.87 15.77
C PRO A 34 -21.34 6.47 15.24
N HIS A 35 -22.27 6.40 14.28
CA HIS A 35 -22.71 5.14 13.69
C HIS A 35 -21.57 4.52 12.85
N PRO A 36 -21.09 3.29 13.14
CA PRO A 36 -19.89 2.72 12.52
C PRO A 36 -19.91 2.65 10.98
N LEU A 37 -21.09 2.42 10.39
CA LEU A 37 -21.24 2.39 8.92
C LEU A 37 -21.09 3.77 8.27
N LEU A 38 -21.55 4.83 8.92
CA LEU A 38 -21.44 6.20 8.38
C LEU A 38 -19.99 6.69 8.44
N LEU A 39 -19.28 6.35 9.52
CA LEU A 39 -17.83 6.55 9.63
C LEU A 39 -17.08 5.85 8.49
N ARG A 40 -17.37 4.57 8.26
CA ARG A 40 -16.74 3.79 7.20
C ARG A 40 -16.98 4.40 5.81
N ASP A 41 -18.20 4.85 5.53
CA ASP A 41 -18.55 5.41 4.23
C ASP A 41 -17.88 6.78 3.97
N VAL A 42 -17.65 7.58 5.02
CA VAL A 42 -16.88 8.83 4.91
C VAL A 42 -15.39 8.57 4.63
N LEU A 43 -14.86 7.44 5.09
CA LEU A 43 -13.44 7.09 4.98
C LEU A 43 -13.09 6.37 3.66
N LYS A 44 -14.04 5.65 3.06
CA LYS A 44 -13.82 4.68 1.96
C LYS A 44 -13.15 5.23 0.69
N ASP A 45 -13.40 6.49 0.31
CA ASP A 45 -12.95 7.05 -0.97
C ASP A 45 -11.91 8.18 -0.82
N THR A 46 -11.17 8.20 0.30
CA THR A 46 -10.35 9.37 0.68
C THR A 46 -8.83 9.15 0.61
N GLY A 47 -8.38 7.96 0.20
CA GLY A 47 -6.97 7.56 0.21
C GLY A 47 -6.14 8.05 -0.98
N VAL A 48 -5.13 8.88 -0.74
CA VAL A 48 -4.02 9.12 -1.69
C VAL A 48 -2.89 8.14 -1.39
N GLN A 49 -2.43 7.38 -2.38
CA GLN A 49 -1.45 6.31 -2.20
C GLN A 49 -0.02 6.73 -2.63
N HIS A 50 0.97 6.45 -1.78
CA HIS A 50 2.41 6.58 -2.07
C HIS A 50 3.16 5.28 -1.73
N ALA A 51 4.23 4.93 -2.46
CA ALA A 51 5.02 3.71 -2.23
C ALA A 51 6.51 3.99 -1.86
N THR A 52 6.82 3.76 -0.58
CA THR A 52 8.10 3.58 0.14
C THR A 52 8.84 2.25 -0.04
N VAL A 53 10.18 2.21 -0.15
CA VAL A 53 10.99 1.02 0.18
C VAL A 53 11.82 1.29 1.43
N PHE A 54 11.66 0.49 2.47
CA PHE A 54 12.37 0.63 3.75
C PHE A 54 13.32 -0.55 4.01
N PRO A 55 14.55 -0.31 4.49
CA PRO A 55 15.46 -1.36 4.93
C PRO A 55 15.06 -1.91 6.30
N LEU A 56 14.87 -3.23 6.41
CA LEU A 56 14.40 -3.89 7.65
C LEU A 56 15.52 -4.60 8.43
N LYS A 57 16.16 -5.63 7.86
CA LYS A 57 17.18 -6.44 8.55
C LYS A 57 18.44 -6.60 7.70
N HIS A 58 19.60 -6.45 8.34
CA HIS A 58 20.94 -6.67 7.78
C HIS A 58 21.28 -5.87 6.50
N VAL A 59 20.55 -4.78 6.22
CA VAL A 59 20.84 -3.85 5.13
C VAL A 59 21.67 -2.68 5.70
N ARG A 60 22.97 -2.64 5.40
CA ARG A 60 23.80 -1.47 5.69
C ARG A 60 23.67 -0.47 4.54
N THR A 61 23.12 0.71 4.83
CA THR A 61 23.10 1.83 3.88
C THR A 61 24.24 2.79 4.18
N SER A 62 24.52 3.72 3.25
CA SER A 62 25.44 4.83 3.49
C SER A 62 24.95 5.81 4.57
N MET A 63 23.70 5.66 5.04
CA MET A 63 23.02 6.58 5.97
C MET A 63 23.01 6.11 7.42
N GLY A 64 23.77 5.06 7.76
CA GLY A 64 23.93 4.59 9.13
C GLY A 64 23.04 3.40 9.49
N THR A 65 22.36 3.47 10.64
CA THR A 65 21.49 2.38 11.13
C THR A 65 20.19 2.29 10.32
N ASN A 66 19.47 1.16 10.38
CA ASN A 66 18.17 1.01 9.71
C ASN A 66 17.18 2.09 10.14
N TYR A 67 17.17 2.41 11.44
CA TYR A 67 16.37 3.48 12.00
C TYR A 67 16.71 4.86 11.38
N GLN A 68 17.99 5.17 11.22
CA GLN A 68 18.41 6.40 10.54
C GLN A 68 18.01 6.37 9.05
N ALA A 69 18.20 5.26 8.36
CA ALA A 69 17.80 5.11 6.97
C ALA A 69 16.29 5.32 6.77
N VAL A 70 15.45 4.71 7.62
CA VAL A 70 13.99 4.89 7.60
C VAL A 70 13.62 6.36 7.81
N ARG A 71 14.21 7.04 8.80
CA ARG A 71 13.97 8.48 9.05
C ARG A 71 14.26 9.34 7.83
N HIS A 72 15.37 9.08 7.14
CA HIS A 72 15.73 9.80 5.93
C HIS A 72 14.79 9.48 4.76
N ILE A 73 14.41 8.22 4.59
CA ILE A 73 13.46 7.79 3.55
C ILE A 73 12.11 8.45 3.76
N VAL A 74 11.53 8.41 4.96
CA VAL A 74 10.24 9.07 5.27
C VAL A 74 10.30 10.57 4.91
N ARG A 75 11.37 11.25 5.34
CA ARG A 75 11.57 12.68 5.03
C ARG A 75 11.62 12.94 3.53
N ASP A 76 12.39 12.13 2.80
CA ASP A 76 12.62 12.34 1.37
C ASP A 76 11.38 12.00 0.56
N SER A 77 10.65 10.93 0.92
CA SER A 77 9.35 10.58 0.33
C SER A 77 8.35 11.73 0.43
N MET A 78 8.21 12.32 1.63
CA MET A 78 7.30 13.45 1.84
C MET A 78 7.67 14.69 1.01
N LYS A 79 8.96 14.90 0.75
CA LYS A 79 9.45 16.01 -0.08
C LYS A 79 9.26 15.79 -1.57
N VAL A 80 9.28 14.53 -2.02
CA VAL A 80 9.11 14.18 -3.44
C VAL A 80 7.64 14.05 -3.81
N ASP A 81 6.80 13.61 -2.88
CA ASP A 81 5.39 13.36 -3.14
C ASP A 81 4.60 14.61 -3.50
N GLN A 82 3.77 14.46 -4.54
CA GLN A 82 2.97 15.55 -5.12
C GLN A 82 3.80 16.83 -5.34
N SER A 83 5.05 16.69 -5.76
CA SER A 83 5.99 17.81 -5.94
C SER A 83 6.23 18.64 -4.67
N GLY A 84 6.15 18.01 -3.49
CA GLY A 84 6.42 18.64 -2.19
C GLY A 84 5.19 19.20 -1.47
N ALA A 85 4.01 19.14 -2.07
CA ALA A 85 2.78 19.72 -1.50
C ALA A 85 2.43 19.17 -0.10
N PHE A 86 2.75 17.90 0.17
CA PHE A 86 2.57 17.32 1.50
C PHE A 86 3.53 17.90 2.53
N TYR A 87 4.79 18.04 2.16
CA TYR A 87 5.79 18.64 3.02
C TYR A 87 5.45 20.10 3.34
N ASP A 88 4.94 20.85 2.35
CA ASP A 88 4.44 22.21 2.54
C ASP A 88 3.24 22.25 3.51
N THR A 89 2.32 21.30 3.40
CA THR A 89 1.17 21.17 4.32
C THR A 89 1.64 20.86 5.75
N LEU A 90 2.62 19.97 5.92
CA LEU A 90 3.20 19.65 7.22
C LEU A 90 3.89 20.87 7.84
N LYS A 91 4.61 21.67 7.03
CA LYS A 91 5.19 22.95 7.48
C LYS A 91 4.12 23.95 7.86
N TRP A 92 3.08 24.09 7.04
CA TRP A 92 1.96 24.98 7.31
C TRP A 92 1.28 24.64 8.65
N LEU A 93 1.09 23.35 8.93
CA LEU A 93 0.56 22.86 10.20
C LEU A 93 1.50 23.10 11.37
N ALA A 94 2.76 22.66 11.26
CA ALA A 94 3.74 22.74 12.34
C ALA A 94 4.00 24.19 12.77
N TYR A 95 4.06 25.10 11.80
CA TYR A 95 4.39 26.51 12.05
C TYR A 95 3.16 27.43 12.12
N ARG A 96 1.96 26.85 12.17
CA ARG A 96 0.69 27.58 12.33
C ARG A 96 0.49 28.69 11.31
N GLN A 97 0.87 28.43 10.06
CA GLN A 97 0.88 29.43 8.99
C GLN A 97 -0.53 29.87 8.55
N TRP A 98 -1.60 29.27 9.10
CA TRP A 98 -2.96 29.81 9.01
C TRP A 98 -3.15 31.14 9.75
N GLN A 99 -2.26 31.48 10.68
CA GLN A 99 -2.25 32.78 11.35
C GLN A 99 -1.39 33.76 10.56
N ALA A 100 -2.00 34.90 10.19
CA ALA A 100 -1.28 35.97 9.49
C ALA A 100 -0.08 36.45 10.35
N GLY A 101 1.13 36.32 9.80
CA GLY A 101 2.37 36.71 10.48
C GLY A 101 2.87 35.74 11.54
N SER A 102 2.48 34.45 11.49
CA SER A 102 2.98 33.44 12.43
C SER A 102 4.52 33.39 12.44
N ALA A 103 5.10 33.46 13.64
CA ALA A 103 6.51 33.17 13.91
C ALA A 103 6.65 31.97 14.87
N ALA A 104 5.61 31.12 14.93
CA ALA A 104 5.59 29.98 15.84
C ALA A 104 6.67 28.96 15.44
N ASN A 105 7.35 28.41 16.43
CA ASN A 105 8.15 27.19 16.28
C ASN A 105 7.25 25.97 16.07
N SER A 106 7.84 24.86 15.64
CA SER A 106 7.11 23.59 15.57
C SER A 106 6.63 23.16 16.97
N PRO A 107 5.66 22.24 17.06
CA PRO A 107 5.36 21.54 18.30
C PRO A 107 6.62 20.89 18.89
N GLY A 108 6.62 20.73 20.22
CA GLY A 108 7.64 19.94 20.89
C GLY A 108 7.49 18.46 20.58
N PHE A 109 8.61 17.74 20.60
CA PHE A 109 8.66 16.31 20.24
C PHE A 109 9.83 15.62 20.94
N GLN A 110 9.80 14.29 21.00
CA GLN A 110 10.89 13.51 21.57
C GLN A 110 12.02 13.33 20.55
N CYS A 111 13.28 13.58 20.96
CA CYS A 111 14.42 13.41 20.08
C CYS A 111 14.63 11.93 19.70
N PRO A 112 14.68 11.57 18.40
CA PRO A 112 14.88 10.18 17.96
C PRO A 112 16.25 9.60 18.32
N HIS A 113 17.26 10.45 18.58
CA HIS A 113 18.62 10.01 18.92
C HIS A 113 18.85 9.77 20.42
N CYS A 114 18.38 10.69 21.28
CA CYS A 114 18.65 10.64 22.73
C CYS A 114 17.40 10.46 23.61
N ARG A 115 16.20 10.42 23.01
CA ARG A 115 14.91 10.26 23.68
C ARG A 115 14.53 11.38 24.68
N GLU A 116 15.32 12.45 24.73
CA GLU A 116 15.01 13.65 25.50
C GLU A 116 13.97 14.52 24.79
N GLU A 117 13.14 15.22 25.56
CA GLU A 117 12.06 16.05 25.03
C GLU A 117 12.59 17.40 24.52
N ILE A 118 12.24 17.75 23.28
CA ILE A 118 12.55 19.04 22.65
C ILE A 118 11.34 19.95 22.80
N THR A 119 11.26 20.64 23.94
CA THR A 119 10.08 21.44 24.32
C THR A 119 9.85 22.68 23.43
N GLN A 120 10.91 23.25 22.85
CA GLN A 120 10.83 24.44 22.00
C GLN A 120 10.54 24.14 20.52
N GLY A 121 10.55 22.86 20.14
CA GLY A 121 10.43 22.43 18.75
C GLY A 121 11.57 22.93 17.85
N LEU A 122 11.33 22.90 16.55
CA LEU A 122 12.19 23.46 15.51
C LEU A 122 11.89 24.94 15.29
N ALA A 123 12.93 25.69 14.92
CA ALA A 123 12.80 27.10 14.57
C ALA A 123 11.82 27.30 13.40
N HIS A 124 11.08 28.40 13.44
CA HIS A 124 10.06 28.72 12.44
C HIS A 124 10.53 28.48 11.00
N ASN A 125 9.69 27.79 10.21
CA ASN A 125 9.90 27.47 8.81
C ASN A 125 11.14 26.60 8.48
N SER A 126 11.76 25.98 9.49
CA SER A 126 12.91 25.08 9.28
C SER A 126 12.48 23.68 8.85
N ASP A 127 13.31 23.01 8.06
CA ASP A 127 13.09 21.60 7.66
C ASP A 127 13.78 20.61 8.62
N ALA A 128 14.82 21.09 9.27
CA ALA A 128 15.67 20.36 10.18
C ALA A 128 16.32 21.32 11.19
N GLY A 129 16.83 20.78 12.29
CA GLY A 129 17.61 21.52 13.27
C GLY A 129 18.42 20.58 14.17
N PRO A 130 19.39 21.11 14.92
CA PRO A 130 20.10 20.32 15.91
C PRO A 130 19.24 20.09 17.16
N CYS A 131 19.27 18.88 17.70
CA CYS A 131 18.70 18.61 19.01
C CYS A 131 19.47 19.39 20.10
N PRO A 132 18.80 20.11 21.02
CA PRO A 132 19.46 20.87 22.08
C PRO A 132 20.21 20.00 23.11
N HIS A 133 19.91 18.69 23.17
CA HIS A 133 20.49 17.77 24.15
C HIS A 133 21.68 16.97 23.61
N CYS A 134 21.58 16.47 22.38
CA CYS A 134 22.61 15.60 21.78
C CYS A 134 23.27 16.17 20.52
N ASN A 135 22.84 17.37 20.07
CA ASN A 135 23.33 18.05 18.87
C ASN A 135 23.19 17.27 17.56
N ALA A 136 22.49 16.13 17.57
CA ALA A 136 22.18 15.35 16.37
C ALA A 136 21.09 16.04 15.55
N GLU A 137 21.14 15.89 14.23
CA GLU A 137 20.15 16.48 13.32
C GLU A 137 18.79 15.76 13.45
N VAL A 138 17.76 16.56 13.67
CA VAL A 138 16.36 16.17 13.72
C VAL A 138 15.60 16.88 12.61
N PHE A 139 14.63 16.20 12.02
CA PHE A 139 13.83 16.64 10.88
C PHE A 139 12.44 17.04 11.35
N LEU A 140 11.79 17.90 10.57
CA LEU A 140 10.38 18.22 10.77
C LEU A 140 9.48 16.96 10.69
N SER A 141 9.86 15.97 9.88
CA SER A 141 9.18 14.67 9.82
C SER A 141 9.25 13.89 11.13
N ASP A 142 10.22 14.18 12.01
CA ASP A 142 10.31 13.52 13.32
C ASP A 142 9.28 14.05 14.32
N VAL A 143 8.83 15.30 14.16
CA VAL A 143 7.81 15.93 15.02
C VAL A 143 6.52 15.10 15.06
N TRP A 144 6.21 14.46 13.94
CA TRP A 144 4.99 13.68 13.75
C TRP A 144 5.14 12.19 14.07
N GLY A 145 6.36 11.72 14.33
CA GLY A 145 6.57 10.33 14.75
C GLY A 145 6.37 9.28 13.67
N PHE A 146 6.32 9.63 12.38
CA PHE A 146 6.11 8.67 11.27
C PHE A 146 7.17 7.56 11.15
N HIS A 147 8.25 7.65 11.92
CA HIS A 147 9.35 6.70 11.97
C HIS A 147 9.36 5.86 13.26
N LEU A 148 8.40 6.08 14.17
CA LEU A 148 8.33 5.46 15.50
C LEU A 148 7.63 4.09 15.48
N ASP A 149 6.66 3.88 14.57
CA ASP A 149 5.89 2.62 14.48
C ASP A 149 6.60 1.52 13.66
N MET A 150 7.92 1.47 13.70
CA MET A 150 8.73 0.44 13.02
C MET A 150 9.45 -0.49 14.02
N GLU A 151 8.94 -0.62 15.24
CA GLU A 151 9.39 -1.63 16.20
C GLU A 151 8.96 -3.05 15.74
N GLU A 152 9.62 -4.08 16.26
CA GLU A 152 9.49 -5.47 15.78
C GLU A 152 8.14 -6.14 16.07
N ASP A 153 7.28 -5.52 16.88
CA ASP A 153 5.96 -6.05 17.23
C ASP A 153 4.99 -5.85 16.06
N SER A 154 4.16 -6.86 15.80
CA SER A 154 3.19 -6.76 14.71
C SER A 154 2.23 -5.59 14.96
N ALA A 155 1.84 -4.88 13.90
CA ALA A 155 0.82 -3.82 14.02
C ALA A 155 -0.46 -4.34 14.69
N GLN A 156 -0.76 -5.64 14.53
CA GLN A 156 -1.82 -6.34 15.23
C GLN A 156 -1.62 -6.37 16.75
N GLU A 157 -0.44 -6.76 17.24
CA GLU A 157 -0.13 -6.83 18.68
C GLU A 157 -0.13 -5.44 19.33
N SER A 158 0.40 -4.43 18.63
CA SER A 158 0.44 -3.04 19.11
C SER A 158 -0.96 -2.42 19.20
N LEU A 159 -1.87 -2.81 18.30
CA LEU A 159 -3.23 -2.29 18.25
C LEU A 159 -4.25 -3.15 19.02
N ALA A 160 -3.90 -4.38 19.43
CA ALA A 160 -4.79 -5.27 20.16
C ALA A 160 -5.40 -4.65 21.44
N PRO A 161 -4.69 -3.79 22.21
CA PRO A 161 -5.29 -3.09 23.35
C PRO A 161 -6.31 -2.00 22.96
N PHE A 162 -6.30 -1.54 21.71
CA PHE A 162 -7.09 -0.40 21.20
C PHE A 162 -8.15 -0.87 20.19
N ALA A 163 -9.17 -1.59 20.69
CA ALA A 163 -10.21 -2.22 19.86
C ALA A 163 -10.90 -1.25 18.88
N ASN A 164 -11.09 0.01 19.26
CA ASN A 164 -11.68 1.04 18.41
C ASN A 164 -10.84 1.38 17.18
N ILE A 165 -9.51 1.26 17.25
CA ILE A 165 -8.59 1.49 16.12
C ILE A 165 -8.35 0.17 15.37
N TYR A 166 -8.20 -0.93 16.11
CA TYR A 166 -8.03 -2.27 15.56
C TYR A 166 -9.16 -2.64 14.58
N TYR A 167 -10.42 -2.36 14.95
CA TYR A 167 -11.60 -2.63 14.12
C TYR A 167 -12.03 -1.46 13.24
N ALA A 168 -11.29 -0.34 13.20
CA ALA A 168 -11.65 0.84 12.39
C ALA A 168 -11.46 0.63 10.87
N GLY A 169 -10.84 -0.47 10.45
CA GLY A 169 -10.63 -0.83 9.04
C GLY A 169 -9.26 -0.45 8.47
N PHE A 170 -8.51 0.47 9.11
CA PHE A 170 -7.21 0.91 8.61
C PHE A 170 -6.16 -0.20 8.52
N LEU A 171 -6.09 -1.04 9.56
CA LEU A 171 -5.21 -2.20 9.57
C LEU A 171 -5.61 -3.19 8.48
N HIS A 172 -6.91 -3.42 8.30
CA HIS A 172 -7.44 -4.31 7.27
C HIS A 172 -7.11 -3.83 5.85
N ASP A 173 -7.24 -2.52 5.58
CA ASP A 173 -6.89 -1.95 4.28
C ASP A 173 -5.37 -2.04 4.00
N GLY A 174 -4.54 -1.76 5.00
CA GLY A 174 -3.08 -1.92 4.88
C GLY A 174 -2.67 -3.38 4.66
N GLU A 175 -3.28 -4.32 5.38
CA GLU A 175 -3.04 -5.76 5.20
C GLU A 175 -3.46 -6.25 3.81
N LYS A 176 -4.60 -5.78 3.29
CA LYS A 176 -5.05 -6.12 1.93
C LYS A 176 -4.04 -5.68 0.88
N GLU A 177 -3.49 -4.48 1.01
CA GLU A 177 -2.47 -3.94 0.10
C GLU A 177 -1.17 -4.75 0.11
N VAL A 178 -0.76 -5.25 1.29
CA VAL A 178 0.39 -6.17 1.40
C VAL A 178 0.11 -7.48 0.66
N VAL A 179 -1.09 -8.03 0.83
CA VAL A 179 -1.52 -9.26 0.15
C VAL A 179 -1.60 -9.05 -1.35
N GLU A 180 -2.17 -7.93 -1.79
CA GLU A 180 -2.27 -7.56 -3.20
C GLU A 180 -0.89 -7.56 -3.85
N ALA A 181 0.05 -6.80 -3.27
CA ALA A 181 1.39 -6.68 -3.81
C ALA A 181 2.13 -8.02 -3.85
N ALA A 182 2.02 -8.83 -2.78
CA ALA A 182 2.68 -10.14 -2.71
C ALA A 182 2.08 -11.12 -3.73
N SER A 183 0.76 -11.16 -3.85
CA SER A 183 0.04 -12.11 -4.70
C SER A 183 0.11 -11.74 -6.17
N VAL A 184 0.06 -10.44 -6.54
CA VAL A 184 0.35 -9.98 -7.91
C VAL A 184 1.75 -10.42 -8.33
N LEU A 185 2.74 -10.26 -7.45
CA LEU A 185 4.10 -10.69 -7.74
C LEU A 185 4.19 -12.21 -7.95
N SER A 186 3.51 -13.00 -7.11
CA SER A 186 3.45 -14.45 -7.25
C SER A 186 2.80 -14.87 -8.56
N ILE A 187 1.65 -14.30 -8.90
CA ILE A 187 0.95 -14.58 -10.16
C ILE A 187 1.82 -14.20 -11.35
N ALA A 188 2.42 -13.01 -11.35
CA ALA A 188 3.25 -12.52 -12.45
C ALA A 188 4.53 -13.34 -12.66
N ARG A 189 5.07 -13.97 -11.60
CA ARG A 189 6.27 -14.82 -11.67
C ARG A 189 5.96 -16.31 -11.83
N GLY A 190 4.71 -16.73 -11.67
CA GLY A 190 4.35 -18.14 -11.60
C GLY A 190 4.92 -18.85 -10.37
N SER A 191 5.11 -18.12 -9.25
CA SER A 191 5.51 -18.71 -7.97
C SER A 191 4.30 -19.02 -7.10
N GLY A 192 4.47 -19.89 -6.10
CA GLY A 192 3.42 -20.21 -5.14
C GLY A 192 2.89 -18.96 -4.41
N PHE A 193 1.62 -18.99 -4.01
CA PHE A 193 1.03 -17.94 -3.19
C PHE A 193 1.60 -17.99 -1.76
N PRO A 194 1.86 -16.82 -1.14
CA PRO A 194 2.19 -16.77 0.27
C PRO A 194 0.97 -17.14 1.12
N THR A 195 1.22 -17.67 2.31
CA THR A 195 0.18 -17.93 3.31
C THR A 195 -0.14 -16.66 4.12
N PRO A 196 -1.34 -16.55 4.72
CA PRO A 196 -1.67 -15.42 5.60
C PRO A 196 -0.67 -15.25 6.75
N SER A 197 -0.19 -16.37 7.32
CA SER A 197 0.78 -16.37 8.41
C SER A 197 2.17 -15.88 7.97
N GLU A 198 2.61 -16.19 6.75
CA GLU A 198 3.87 -15.66 6.21
C GLU A 198 3.83 -14.16 5.96
N LEU A 199 2.64 -13.60 5.70
CA LEU A 199 2.44 -12.17 5.50
C LEU A 199 2.11 -11.42 6.80
N GLY A 200 1.78 -12.12 7.88
CA GLY A 200 1.37 -11.50 9.15
C GLY A 200 0.03 -10.75 9.05
N VAL A 201 -0.88 -11.22 8.20
CA VAL A 201 -2.16 -10.55 7.92
C VAL A 201 -3.35 -11.36 8.43
N MET A 202 -4.46 -10.68 8.70
CA MET A 202 -5.70 -11.36 9.07
C MET A 202 -6.26 -12.17 7.88
N PRO A 203 -6.86 -13.35 8.12
CA PRO A 203 -7.43 -14.18 7.06
C PRO A 203 -8.43 -13.44 6.16
N MET A 204 -9.23 -12.54 6.72
CA MET A 204 -10.20 -11.78 5.92
C MET A 204 -9.56 -10.72 5.04
N SER A 205 -8.49 -10.07 5.51
CA SER A 205 -7.69 -9.12 4.73
C SER A 205 -6.96 -9.87 3.61
N PHE A 206 -6.49 -11.09 3.89
CA PHE A 206 -5.92 -11.99 2.89
C PHE A 206 -6.91 -12.33 1.78
N LEU A 207 -8.11 -12.81 2.11
CA LEU A 207 -9.09 -13.20 1.09
C LEU A 207 -9.51 -12.02 0.20
N ASN A 208 -9.72 -10.83 0.77
CA ASN A 208 -10.05 -9.65 -0.02
C ASN A 208 -8.86 -9.18 -0.87
N GLY A 209 -7.66 -9.13 -0.30
CA GLY A 209 -6.44 -8.75 -1.03
C GLY A 209 -6.12 -9.72 -2.18
N MET A 210 -6.42 -11.01 -2.05
CA MET A 210 -6.30 -11.98 -3.15
C MET A 210 -7.24 -11.66 -4.31
N GLY A 211 -8.48 -11.26 -4.03
CA GLY A 211 -9.44 -10.86 -5.05
C GLY A 211 -9.05 -9.58 -5.79
N GLU A 212 -8.48 -8.61 -5.06
CA GLU A 212 -7.91 -7.39 -5.62
C GLU A 212 -6.66 -7.70 -6.46
N ALA A 213 -5.76 -8.56 -5.97
CA ALA A 213 -4.56 -9.02 -6.69
C ALA A 213 -4.89 -9.66 -8.04
N ALA A 214 -5.84 -10.60 -8.04
CA ALA A 214 -6.28 -11.27 -9.25
C ALA A 214 -6.93 -10.27 -10.23
N SER A 215 -7.62 -9.25 -9.72
CA SER A 215 -8.20 -8.19 -10.57
C SER A 215 -7.11 -7.34 -11.24
N GLU A 216 -6.07 -6.95 -10.50
CA GLU A 216 -4.94 -6.18 -11.04
C GLU A 216 -4.10 -6.98 -12.04
N CYS A 217 -4.05 -8.31 -11.88
CA CYS A 217 -3.36 -9.23 -12.82
C CYS A 217 -3.88 -9.15 -14.26
N ARG A 218 -5.11 -8.66 -14.48
CA ARG A 218 -5.64 -8.38 -15.82
C ARG A 218 -4.71 -7.49 -16.63
N ARG A 219 -4.10 -6.46 -16.01
CA ARG A 219 -3.19 -5.56 -16.70
C ARG A 219 -1.99 -6.30 -17.28
N PHE A 220 -1.41 -7.20 -16.50
CA PHE A 220 -0.27 -8.02 -16.92
C PHE A 220 -0.66 -9.01 -18.02
N ALA A 221 -1.84 -9.63 -17.92
CA ALA A 221 -2.36 -10.50 -18.98
C ALA A 221 -2.50 -9.73 -20.31
N LEU A 222 -3.08 -8.52 -20.28
CA LEU A 222 -3.21 -7.67 -21.47
C LEU A 222 -1.85 -7.24 -22.04
N ASP A 223 -0.88 -6.91 -21.18
CA ASP A 223 0.46 -6.54 -21.63
C ASP A 223 1.17 -7.72 -22.33
N ARG A 224 0.96 -8.96 -21.86
CA ARG A 224 1.48 -10.17 -22.51
C ARG A 224 0.79 -10.46 -23.85
N MET A 225 -0.53 -10.31 -23.92
CA MET A 225 -1.28 -10.41 -25.18
C MET A 225 -0.76 -9.41 -26.22
N ARG A 226 -0.50 -8.15 -25.81
CA ARG A 226 0.06 -7.11 -26.68
C ARG A 226 1.46 -7.44 -27.18
N ALA A 227 2.25 -8.15 -26.38
CA ALA A 227 3.58 -8.62 -26.76
C ALA A 227 3.54 -9.88 -27.65
N GLY A 228 2.36 -10.46 -27.89
CA GLY A 228 2.18 -11.74 -28.61
C GLY A 228 2.47 -12.97 -27.76
N ASP A 229 2.72 -12.79 -26.46
CA ASP A 229 3.00 -13.88 -25.51
C ASP A 229 1.68 -14.44 -24.95
N LEU A 230 0.97 -15.17 -25.80
CA LEU A 230 -0.35 -15.73 -25.47
C LEU A 230 -0.27 -16.84 -24.41
N VAL A 231 0.86 -17.55 -24.35
CA VAL A 231 1.10 -18.62 -23.36
C VAL A 231 1.14 -18.03 -21.96
N GLU A 232 1.94 -16.97 -21.76
CA GLU A 232 2.02 -16.33 -20.46
C GLU A 232 0.73 -15.59 -20.09
N ALA A 233 0.04 -14.99 -21.06
CA ALA A 233 -1.27 -14.39 -20.84
C ALA A 233 -2.31 -15.43 -20.36
N SER A 234 -2.31 -16.63 -20.94
CA SER A 234 -3.17 -17.73 -20.50
C SER A 234 -2.83 -18.17 -19.09
N ARG A 235 -1.54 -18.35 -18.76
CA ARG A 235 -1.10 -18.74 -17.41
C ARG A 235 -1.55 -17.75 -16.34
N ILE A 236 -1.50 -16.46 -16.63
CA ILE A 236 -1.99 -15.41 -15.72
C ILE A 236 -3.51 -15.51 -15.55
N LEU A 237 -4.25 -15.69 -16.65
CA LEU A 237 -5.71 -15.88 -16.59
C LEU A 237 -6.09 -17.10 -15.75
N ASP A 238 -5.42 -18.24 -15.94
CA ASP A 238 -5.68 -19.47 -15.17
C ASP A 238 -5.49 -19.22 -13.66
N ALA A 239 -4.47 -18.44 -13.28
CA ALA A 239 -4.26 -18.09 -11.87
C ALA A 239 -5.37 -17.15 -11.33
N MET A 240 -5.86 -16.22 -12.15
CA MET A 240 -6.99 -15.36 -11.78
C MET A 240 -8.28 -16.18 -11.59
N GLU A 241 -8.50 -17.17 -12.46
CA GLU A 241 -9.63 -18.09 -12.40
C GLU A 241 -9.57 -18.96 -11.14
N ALA A 242 -8.40 -19.52 -10.82
CA ALA A 242 -8.20 -20.30 -9.60
C ALA A 242 -8.52 -19.49 -8.34
N VAL A 243 -8.09 -18.23 -8.26
CA VAL A 243 -8.44 -17.35 -7.13
C VAL A 243 -9.96 -17.14 -7.06
N TYR A 244 -10.61 -16.85 -8.18
CA TYR A 244 -12.06 -16.66 -8.21
C TYR A 244 -12.82 -17.92 -7.77
N GLU A 245 -12.41 -19.10 -8.26
CA GLU A 245 -13.02 -20.39 -7.94
C GLU A 245 -12.92 -20.71 -6.45
N GLU A 246 -11.81 -20.39 -5.79
CA GLU A 246 -11.69 -20.56 -4.34
C GLU A 246 -12.53 -19.54 -3.58
N LEU A 247 -12.48 -18.25 -3.97
CA LEU A 247 -13.20 -17.18 -3.27
C LEU A 247 -14.73 -17.29 -3.37
N ILE A 248 -15.26 -17.84 -4.46
CA ILE A 248 -16.72 -18.00 -4.63
C ILE A 248 -17.30 -19.09 -3.71
N THR A 249 -16.48 -19.99 -3.17
CA THR A 249 -16.94 -21.00 -2.20
C THR A 249 -17.28 -20.43 -0.83
N PHE A 250 -16.82 -19.22 -0.52
CA PHE A 250 -17.08 -18.54 0.75
C PHE A 250 -18.49 -17.93 0.80
N ASP A 251 -19.48 -18.74 1.15
CA ASP A 251 -20.87 -18.30 1.34
C ASP A 251 -21.16 -17.87 2.79
N TYR A 252 -20.60 -16.73 3.18
CA TYR A 252 -20.83 -16.09 4.49
C TYR A 252 -21.35 -14.66 4.32
N SER A 253 -22.06 -14.14 5.32
CA SER A 253 -22.63 -12.78 5.28
C SER A 253 -21.53 -11.71 5.13
N ASP A 254 -21.80 -10.66 4.34
CA ASP A 254 -20.90 -9.50 4.12
C ASP A 254 -20.32 -8.89 5.40
N ALA A 255 -21.09 -8.91 6.49
CA ALA A 255 -20.68 -8.39 7.79
C ALA A 255 -19.56 -9.23 8.44
N MET A 256 -19.53 -10.54 8.20
CA MET A 256 -18.46 -11.42 8.67
C MET A 256 -17.26 -11.46 7.73
N THR A 257 -17.49 -11.22 6.43
CA THR A 257 -16.45 -11.35 5.39
C THR A 257 -15.81 -10.02 4.98
N GLY A 258 -16.16 -8.91 5.62
CA GLY A 258 -15.63 -7.60 5.28
C GLY A 258 -15.96 -7.15 3.84
N GLY A 259 -17.05 -7.67 3.26
CA GLY A 259 -17.45 -7.37 1.88
C GLY A 259 -16.83 -8.26 0.80
N LEU A 260 -16.30 -9.44 1.15
CA LEU A 260 -15.70 -10.39 0.21
C LEU A 260 -16.59 -10.70 -1.00
N ARG A 261 -17.91 -10.85 -0.82
CA ARG A 261 -18.83 -11.13 -1.93
C ARG A 261 -18.76 -10.06 -3.01
N ARG A 262 -18.68 -8.77 -2.62
CA ARG A 262 -18.52 -7.66 -3.58
C ARG A 262 -17.19 -7.74 -4.32
N THR A 263 -16.12 -8.08 -3.63
CA THR A 263 -14.79 -8.29 -4.22
C THR A 263 -14.82 -9.46 -5.22
N THR A 264 -15.42 -10.59 -4.85
CA THR A 264 -15.56 -11.78 -5.71
C THR A 264 -16.42 -11.51 -6.93
N ASP A 265 -17.53 -10.77 -6.79
CA ASP A 265 -18.39 -10.39 -7.92
C ASP A 265 -17.67 -9.43 -8.88
N ALA A 266 -16.89 -8.47 -8.36
CA ALA A 266 -16.05 -7.61 -9.17
C ALA A 266 -14.99 -8.41 -9.93
N LEU A 267 -14.33 -9.35 -9.24
CA LEU A 267 -13.33 -10.25 -9.83
C LEU A 267 -13.94 -11.10 -10.95
N ARG A 268 -15.15 -11.67 -10.77
CA ARG A 268 -15.85 -12.43 -11.82
C ARG A 268 -15.90 -11.66 -13.14
N ALA A 269 -16.37 -10.42 -13.10
CA ALA A 269 -16.49 -9.59 -14.29
C ALA A 269 -15.13 -9.29 -14.93
N VAL A 270 -14.06 -9.17 -14.13
CA VAL A 270 -12.69 -8.97 -14.63
C VAL A 270 -12.16 -10.22 -15.30
N VAL A 271 -12.35 -11.40 -14.69
CA VAL A 271 -11.97 -12.71 -15.24
C VAL A 271 -12.68 -12.96 -16.57
N GLU A 272 -14.00 -12.81 -16.63
CA GLU A 272 -14.80 -13.04 -17.85
C GLU A 272 -14.36 -12.14 -19.01
N ARG A 273 -14.11 -10.86 -18.75
CA ARG A 273 -13.57 -9.94 -19.76
C ARG A 273 -12.18 -10.36 -20.22
N THR A 274 -11.31 -10.80 -19.31
CA THR A 274 -9.93 -11.18 -19.64
C THR A 274 -9.90 -12.45 -20.49
N ARG A 275 -10.76 -13.42 -20.17
CA ARG A 275 -11.00 -14.61 -21.00
C ARG A 275 -11.47 -14.25 -22.41
N SER A 276 -12.41 -13.31 -22.51
CA SER A 276 -12.93 -12.84 -23.80
C SER A 276 -11.84 -12.18 -24.64
N ASP A 277 -11.03 -11.31 -24.03
CA ASP A 277 -9.93 -10.61 -24.70
C ASP A 277 -8.83 -11.58 -25.17
N LEU A 278 -8.46 -12.55 -24.33
CA LEU A 278 -7.47 -13.58 -24.68
C LEU A 278 -7.97 -14.40 -25.87
N THR A 279 -9.22 -14.87 -25.82
CA THR A 279 -9.83 -15.66 -26.89
C THR A 279 -9.82 -14.88 -28.21
N ALA A 280 -10.27 -13.62 -28.19
CA ALA A 280 -10.28 -12.77 -29.38
C ALA A 280 -8.86 -12.55 -29.94
N THR A 281 -7.88 -12.29 -29.08
CA THR A 281 -6.48 -12.07 -29.49
C THR A 281 -5.87 -13.33 -30.08
N THR A 282 -6.13 -14.50 -29.51
CA THR A 282 -5.67 -15.80 -30.02
C THR A 282 -6.23 -16.06 -31.41
N SER A 283 -7.55 -15.91 -31.61
CA SER A 283 -8.17 -16.10 -32.93
C SER A 283 -7.62 -15.13 -33.99
N GLN A 284 -7.34 -13.87 -33.60
CA GLN A 284 -6.70 -12.92 -34.50
C GLN A 284 -5.28 -13.35 -34.89
N HIS A 285 -4.48 -13.84 -33.93
CA HIS A 285 -3.13 -14.34 -34.19
C HIS A 285 -3.15 -15.56 -35.13
N GLU A 286 -4.03 -16.54 -34.88
CA GLU A 286 -4.19 -17.72 -35.73
C GLU A 286 -4.56 -17.34 -37.17
N LEU A 287 -5.49 -16.39 -37.33
CA LEU A 287 -5.87 -15.86 -38.64
C LEU A 287 -4.70 -15.18 -39.36
N VAL A 288 -3.92 -14.35 -38.66
CA VAL A 288 -2.74 -13.68 -39.22
C VAL A 288 -1.69 -14.70 -39.68
N GLU A 289 -1.44 -15.74 -38.89
CA GLU A 289 -0.50 -16.81 -39.26
C GLU A 289 -0.99 -17.60 -40.47
N GLU A 290 -2.28 -17.94 -40.56
CA GLU A 290 -2.83 -18.65 -41.70
C GLU A 290 -2.80 -17.80 -42.99
N LEU A 291 -3.03 -16.49 -42.88
CA LEU A 291 -2.86 -15.56 -44.01
C LEU A 291 -1.40 -15.47 -44.48
N LYS A 292 -0.42 -15.47 -43.55
CA LYS A 292 1.00 -15.50 -43.91
C LYS A 292 1.37 -16.78 -44.63
N ARG A 293 0.96 -17.94 -44.11
CA ARG A 293 1.18 -19.25 -44.74
C ARG A 293 0.58 -19.32 -46.14
N THR A 294 -0.66 -18.84 -46.28
CA THR A 294 -1.34 -18.79 -47.58
C THR A 294 -0.58 -17.90 -48.57
N ARG A 295 -0.11 -16.73 -48.12
CA ARG A 295 0.68 -15.81 -48.95
C ARG A 295 2.00 -16.44 -49.42
N GLU A 296 2.71 -17.12 -48.51
CA GLU A 296 3.94 -17.85 -48.83
C GLU A 296 3.70 -18.98 -49.84
N ALA A 297 2.62 -19.76 -49.65
CA ALA A 297 2.23 -20.82 -50.59
C ALA A 297 1.86 -20.30 -51.99
N LEU A 298 1.35 -19.06 -52.07
CA LEU A 298 1.05 -18.38 -53.33
C LEU A 298 2.27 -17.73 -53.99
N GLY A 299 3.46 -17.81 -53.37
CA GLY A 299 4.71 -17.26 -53.90
C GLY A 299 4.73 -15.72 -53.98
N LYS A 300 3.97 -15.04 -53.13
CA LYS A 300 3.88 -13.57 -53.06
C LYS A 300 4.48 -13.00 -51.78
#